data_AF-A0A2N2G7A7-F1
#
_entry.id   AF-A0A2N2G7A7-F1
#
_cell.length_a   1.000
_cell.length_b   1.000
_cell.length_c   1.000
_cell.angle_alpha   90.00
_cell.angle_beta   90.00
_cell.angle_gamma   90.00
#
_symmetry.space_group_name_H-M   'P 1'
#
loop_
_entity.id
_entity.type
_entity.pdbx_description
1 polymer ?
#
loop_
_entity_poly.entity_id
_entity_poly.type
_entity_poly.pdbx_seq_one_letter_code
_entity_poly.pdbx_strand_id
1 'polypeptide(L)'
;MACVPAGNLLFLEKAQFFRRGLWGKRMKKYSVLPGFVFLLLWSCPAWAVQGHGVAEGPVVHLMAHLLLGVALLLFLYVLHTKPPDTGYSWRSLKLSLLFFLLWDLDHLFVHWFAGQMYPDIRDSGARLVDDYFTGPRTLLSGFYYLGRFDHLLCVPALWFFTTALRDFCEAIATRRQGSSGQGG
;
A
#
# COMPACT_ATOMS: atom_id res chain seq x y z
N MET A 1 7.82 27.85 43.39
CA MET A 1 9.19 27.60 43.87
C MET A 1 10.12 27.87 42.72
N ALA A 2 10.95 28.90 42.84
CA ALA A 2 11.83 29.43 41.80
C ALA A 2 13.12 28.61 41.67
N CYS A 3 13.70 28.52 40.46
CA CYS A 3 15.06 29.00 40.18
C CYS A 3 15.41 28.92 38.68
N VAL A 4 15.63 30.09 38.08
CA VAL A 4 16.48 30.30 36.89
C VAL A 4 17.67 31.13 37.38
N PRO A 5 18.90 30.83 36.95
CA PRO A 5 19.78 31.88 36.41
C PRO A 5 20.46 31.41 35.11
N ALA A 6 20.35 32.16 34.01
CA ALA A 6 21.13 33.36 33.66
C ALA A 6 22.57 33.03 33.20
N GLY A 7 22.78 33.11 31.88
CA GLY A 7 24.07 32.93 31.22
C GLY A 7 24.02 33.28 29.73
N ASN A 8 23.38 34.41 29.38
CA ASN A 8 23.52 35.07 28.09
C ASN A 8 24.86 35.81 28.07
N LEU A 9 25.78 35.44 27.18
CA LEU A 9 26.80 36.34 26.56
C LEU A 9 27.82 35.49 25.78
N LEU A 10 27.45 35.01 24.59
CA LEU A 10 28.38 34.60 23.51
C LEU A 10 27.65 34.25 22.19
N PHE A 11 26.46 34.81 21.98
CA PHE A 11 25.57 34.44 20.87
C PHE A 11 25.64 35.38 19.66
N LEU A 12 26.65 36.27 19.56
CA LEU A 12 26.69 37.28 18.49
C LEU A 12 27.99 37.42 17.69
N GLU A 13 29.02 36.59 17.92
CA GLU A 13 30.32 36.75 17.22
C GLU A 13 30.72 35.62 16.26
N LYS A 14 29.91 34.57 16.10
CA LYS A 14 30.19 33.49 15.13
C LYS A 14 29.33 33.52 13.86
N ALA A 15 28.66 34.65 13.58
CA ALA A 15 27.78 34.79 12.42
C ALA A 15 28.45 35.41 11.18
N GLN A 16 29.74 35.78 11.21
CA GLN A 16 30.36 36.54 10.11
C GLN A 16 31.64 35.95 9.49
N PHE A 17 32.13 34.78 9.91
CA PHE A 17 33.47 34.33 9.49
C PHE A 17 33.55 33.32 8.32
N PHE A 18 32.46 32.76 7.80
CA PHE A 18 32.59 31.72 6.74
C PHE A 18 31.78 32.01 5.47
N ARG A 19 31.85 33.26 5.02
CA ARG A 19 31.43 33.67 3.67
C ARG A 19 32.69 33.92 2.82
N ARG A 20 33.39 32.86 2.41
CA ARG A 20 34.32 32.88 1.25
C ARG A 20 34.75 31.46 0.86
N GLY A 21 34.33 31.08 -0.36
CA GLY A 21 35.08 30.26 -1.31
C GLY A 21 35.50 28.86 -0.90
N LEU A 22 34.82 27.84 -1.44
CA LEU A 22 35.51 26.77 -2.18
C LEU A 22 34.50 25.93 -2.95
N TRP A 23 34.49 26.19 -4.25
CA TRP A 23 33.91 25.36 -5.29
C TRP A 23 34.68 24.03 -5.33
N GLY A 24 33.94 22.92 -5.37
CA GLY A 24 34.45 21.63 -5.82
C GLY A 24 35.04 20.71 -4.75
N LYS A 25 34.28 19.68 -4.37
CA LYS A 25 34.67 18.26 -4.53
C LYS A 25 33.58 17.31 -4.00
N ARG A 26 32.95 16.62 -4.95
CA ARG A 26 32.40 15.25 -4.90
C ARG A 26 32.65 14.50 -3.58
N MET A 27 31.65 14.48 -2.69
CA MET A 27 31.57 13.69 -1.44
C MET A 27 30.08 13.51 -1.14
N LYS A 28 29.47 12.38 -0.74
CA LYS A 28 29.88 11.05 -0.31
C LYS A 28 28.61 10.18 -0.45
N LYS A 29 28.61 9.13 -1.27
CA LYS A 29 27.50 8.15 -1.34
C LYS A 29 27.27 7.38 -0.01
N TYR A 30 28.19 7.52 0.94
CA TYR A 30 28.19 6.82 2.23
C TYR A 30 27.81 7.71 3.43
N SER A 31 27.48 9.00 3.22
CA SER A 31 27.11 9.88 4.35
C SER A 31 25.68 9.69 4.85
N VAL A 32 24.83 9.00 4.07
CA VAL A 32 23.42 8.73 4.43
C VAL A 32 23.27 7.41 5.20
N LEU A 33 24.24 6.50 5.03
CA LEU A 33 24.25 5.17 5.65
C LEU A 33 24.25 5.19 7.19
N PRO A 34 25.14 5.96 7.87
CA PRO A 34 25.18 5.94 9.33
C PRO A 34 23.95 6.60 9.96
N GLY A 35 23.36 7.61 9.31
CA GLY A 35 22.10 8.22 9.77
C GLY A 35 20.91 7.26 9.67
N PHE A 36 20.84 6.48 8.60
CA PHE A 36 19.81 5.46 8.40
C PHE A 36 19.94 4.30 9.41
N VAL A 37 21.16 3.84 9.66
CA VAL A 37 21.43 2.81 10.68
C VAL A 37 21.10 3.30 12.08
N PHE A 38 21.41 4.55 12.42
CA PHE A 38 21.05 5.15 13.72
C PHE A 38 19.52 5.26 13.91
N LEU A 39 18.78 5.62 12.85
CA LEU A 39 17.31 5.64 12.88
C LEU A 39 16.70 4.25 13.10
N LEU A 40 17.28 3.21 12.49
CA LEU A 40 16.83 1.82 12.69
C LEU A 40 17.14 1.30 14.10
N LEU A 41 18.27 1.71 14.68
CA LEU A 41 18.67 1.32 16.04
C LEU A 41 17.93 2.10 17.13
N TRP A 42 17.33 3.24 16.79
CA TRP A 42 16.47 4.05 17.67
C TRP A 42 14.97 3.77 17.43
N SER A 43 14.62 2.51 17.17
CA SER A 43 13.23 2.08 17.10
C SER A 43 12.63 2.06 18.51
N CYS A 44 12.10 3.20 18.96
CA CYS A 44 11.18 3.24 20.10
C CYS A 44 9.87 2.56 19.68
N PRO A 45 9.03 2.03 20.61
CA PRO A 45 7.67 1.66 20.28
C PRO A 45 6.99 2.91 19.69
N ALA A 46 6.79 2.92 18.37
CA ALA A 46 5.92 3.89 17.76
C ALA A 46 4.58 3.66 18.45
N TRP A 47 4.06 4.70 19.11
CA TRP A 47 2.68 4.71 19.58
C TRP A 47 1.83 4.60 18.31
N ALA A 48 1.59 3.36 17.91
CA ALA A 48 0.79 3.04 16.75
C ALA A 48 -0.54 3.74 16.97
N VAL A 49 -1.00 4.44 15.94
CA VAL A 49 -2.35 4.97 15.91
C VAL A 49 -3.29 3.80 16.21
N GLN A 50 -3.88 3.85 17.40
CA GLN A 50 -4.76 2.89 18.08
C GLN A 50 -4.21 1.47 18.36
N GLY A 51 -3.86 1.25 19.63
CA GLY A 51 -3.95 -0.08 20.24
C GLY A 51 -5.42 -0.45 20.42
N HIS A 52 -6.02 -1.03 19.39
CA HIS A 52 -7.40 -1.50 19.41
C HIS A 52 -7.59 -2.69 20.37
N GLY A 53 -8.78 -2.81 20.96
CA GLY A 53 -9.18 -4.03 21.65
C GLY A 53 -9.18 -5.24 20.70
N VAL A 54 -9.07 -6.46 21.25
CA VAL A 54 -8.90 -7.74 20.53
C VAL A 54 -9.88 -7.98 19.35
N ALA A 55 -11.01 -7.26 19.31
CA ALA A 55 -12.06 -7.42 18.31
C ALA A 55 -12.14 -6.31 17.25
N GLU A 56 -11.54 -5.13 17.43
CA GLU A 56 -11.80 -4.01 16.50
C GLU A 56 -11.03 -4.18 15.19
N GLY A 57 -9.80 -4.70 15.23
CA GLY A 57 -8.95 -4.93 14.06
C GLY A 57 -9.64 -5.77 12.96
N PRO A 58 -10.15 -6.98 13.28
CA PRO A 58 -10.88 -7.80 12.31
C PRO A 58 -12.14 -7.12 11.75
N VAL A 59 -12.86 -6.36 12.58
CA VAL A 59 -14.09 -5.66 12.16
C VAL A 59 -13.77 -4.53 11.18
N VAL A 60 -12.81 -3.66 11.51
CA VAL A 60 -12.44 -2.55 10.61
C VAL A 60 -11.80 -3.05 9.33
N HIS A 61 -11.03 -4.15 9.40
CA HIS A 61 -10.45 -4.80 8.23
C HIS A 61 -11.55 -5.35 7.29
N LEU A 62 -12.56 -6.04 7.86
CA LEU A 62 -13.71 -6.52 7.09
C LEU A 62 -14.49 -5.35 6.47
N MET A 63 -14.70 -4.27 7.22
CA MET A 63 -15.35 -3.06 6.70
C MET A 63 -14.56 -2.42 5.56
N ALA A 64 -13.23 -2.43 5.61
CA ALA A 64 -12.38 -1.91 4.55
C ALA A 64 -12.57 -2.69 3.23
N HIS A 65 -12.63 -4.03 3.31
CA HIS A 65 -12.94 -4.88 2.15
C HIS A 65 -14.34 -4.59 1.59
N LEU A 66 -15.36 -4.53 2.45
CA LEU A 66 -16.72 -4.20 1.98
C LEU A 66 -16.79 -2.84 1.27
N LEU A 67 -16.14 -1.81 1.83
CA LEU A 67 -16.08 -0.49 1.20
C LEU A 67 -15.31 -0.52 -0.13
N LEU A 68 -14.20 -1.25 -0.19
CA LEU A 68 -13.42 -1.43 -1.41
C LEU A 68 -14.23 -2.14 -2.50
N GLY A 69 -14.89 -3.25 -2.16
CA GLY A 69 -15.75 -4.00 -3.08
C GLY A 69 -16.88 -3.14 -3.64
N VAL A 70 -17.57 -2.36 -2.81
CA VAL A 70 -18.62 -1.42 -3.27
C VAL A 70 -18.04 -0.35 -4.20
N ALA A 71 -16.86 0.21 -3.87
CA ALA A 71 -16.20 1.19 -4.72
C ALA A 71 -15.82 0.61 -6.09
N LEU A 72 -15.29 -0.62 -6.13
CA LEU A 72 -14.94 -1.34 -7.36
C LEU A 72 -16.18 -1.63 -8.22
N LEU A 73 -17.28 -2.08 -7.61
CA LEU A 73 -18.55 -2.32 -8.30
C LEU A 73 -19.14 -1.04 -8.88
N LEU A 74 -19.16 0.05 -8.10
CA LEU A 74 -19.62 1.35 -8.58
C LEU A 74 -18.74 1.84 -9.74
N PHE A 75 -17.42 1.65 -9.64
CA PHE A 75 -16.51 2.06 -10.69
C PHE A 75 -16.74 1.25 -11.98
N LEU A 76 -16.88 -0.08 -11.87
CA LEU A 76 -17.24 -0.94 -13.00
C LEU A 76 -18.60 -0.57 -13.60
N TYR A 77 -19.59 -0.24 -12.77
CA TYR A 77 -20.91 0.22 -13.22
C TYR A 77 -20.84 1.52 -14.01
N VAL A 78 -20.04 2.49 -13.55
CA VAL A 78 -19.79 3.74 -14.29
C VAL A 78 -19.10 3.45 -15.63
N LEU A 79 -18.10 2.57 -15.66
CA LEU A 79 -17.43 2.16 -16.91
C LEU A 79 -18.35 1.39 -17.87
N HIS A 80 -19.38 0.72 -17.35
CA HIS A 80 -20.36 0.00 -18.16
C HIS A 80 -21.42 0.95 -18.74
N THR A 81 -21.93 1.88 -17.94
CA THR A 81 -22.95 2.86 -18.37
C THR A 81 -22.41 3.93 -19.30
N LYS A 82 -21.15 4.33 -19.13
CA LYS A 82 -20.45 5.27 -20.01
C LYS A 82 -19.21 4.58 -20.57
N PRO A 83 -19.37 3.68 -21.57
CA PRO A 83 -18.25 2.95 -22.11
C PRO A 83 -17.25 3.95 -22.72
N PRO A 84 -16.03 4.04 -22.19
CA PRO A 84 -15.00 4.86 -22.80
C PRO A 84 -14.58 4.22 -24.13
N ASP A 85 -13.98 5.02 -25.01
CA ASP A 85 -13.44 4.57 -26.30
C ASP A 85 -12.69 3.23 -26.17
N THR A 86 -12.83 2.35 -27.16
CA THR A 86 -12.34 0.96 -27.18
C THR A 86 -10.81 0.82 -27.26
N GLY A 87 -10.06 1.73 -26.64
CA GLY A 87 -8.61 1.69 -26.52
C GLY A 87 -8.12 0.56 -25.60
N TYR A 88 -6.91 0.11 -25.88
CA TYR A 88 -6.21 -0.92 -25.10
C TYR A 88 -6.15 -0.59 -23.59
N SER A 89 -5.89 0.67 -23.24
CA SER A 89 -5.76 1.15 -21.86
C SER A 89 -7.03 0.96 -21.04
N TRP A 90 -8.20 1.20 -21.64
CA TRP A 90 -9.50 1.02 -20.99
C TRP A 90 -9.84 -0.46 -20.76
N ARG A 91 -9.39 -1.35 -21.65
CA ARG A 91 -9.53 -2.81 -21.45
C ARG A 91 -8.65 -3.29 -20.29
N SER A 92 -7.39 -2.84 -20.26
CA SER A 92 -6.47 -3.13 -19.15
C SER A 92 -7.01 -2.63 -17.80
N LEU A 93 -7.60 -1.42 -17.77
CA LEU A 93 -8.23 -0.90 -16.55
C LEU A 93 -9.43 -1.76 -16.12
N LYS A 94 -10.31 -2.16 -17.04
CA LYS A 94 -11.46 -3.04 -16.72
C LYS A 94 -11.00 -4.40 -16.17
N LEU A 95 -9.97 -5.00 -16.78
CA LEU A 95 -9.40 -6.27 -16.31
C LEU A 95 -8.79 -6.10 -14.90
N SER A 96 -8.05 -5.02 -14.67
CA SER A 96 -7.49 -4.71 -13.35
C SER A 96 -8.59 -4.62 -12.28
N LEU A 97 -9.67 -3.89 -12.55
CA LEU A 97 -10.80 -3.75 -11.63
C LEU A 97 -11.49 -5.10 -11.35
N LEU A 98 -11.60 -5.95 -12.37
CA LEU A 98 -12.15 -7.30 -12.21
C LEU A 98 -11.26 -8.17 -11.32
N PHE A 99 -9.94 -8.14 -11.51
CA PHE A 99 -9.01 -8.88 -10.66
C PHE A 99 -9.00 -8.36 -9.21
N PHE A 100 -9.07 -7.04 -9.01
CA PHE A 100 -9.21 -6.47 -7.66
C PHE A 100 -10.52 -6.89 -6.99
N LEU A 101 -11.63 -6.95 -7.75
CA LEU A 101 -12.91 -7.41 -7.21
C LEU A 101 -12.86 -8.89 -6.83
N LEU A 102 -12.25 -9.73 -7.68
CA LEU A 102 -12.06 -11.15 -7.37
C LEU A 102 -11.18 -11.34 -6.12
N TRP A 103 -10.10 -10.58 -6.01
CA TRP A 103 -9.21 -10.59 -4.84
C TRP A 103 -9.95 -10.15 -3.56
N ASP A 104 -10.77 -9.10 -3.64
CA ASP A 104 -11.55 -8.60 -2.51
C ASP A 104 -12.60 -9.63 -2.04
N LEU A 105 -13.29 -10.28 -2.98
CA LEU A 105 -14.25 -11.35 -2.68
C LEU A 105 -13.57 -12.58 -2.05
N ASP A 106 -12.39 -12.95 -2.54
CA ASP A 106 -11.58 -14.04 -1.99
C ASP A 106 -11.18 -13.77 -0.53
N HIS A 107 -10.71 -12.55 -0.23
CA HIS A 107 -10.43 -12.12 1.15
C HIS A 107 -11.66 -12.18 2.06
N LEU A 108 -12.81 -11.69 1.59
CA LEU A 108 -14.07 -11.75 2.32
C LEU A 108 -14.48 -13.19 2.62
N PHE A 109 -14.32 -14.07 1.63
CA PHE A 109 -14.62 -15.50 1.77
C PHE A 109 -13.72 -16.14 2.84
N VAL A 110 -12.40 -15.97 2.73
CA VAL A 110 -11.44 -16.52 3.70
C VAL A 110 -11.72 -16.03 5.12
N HIS A 111 -12.04 -14.75 5.30
CA HIS A 111 -12.37 -14.20 6.62
C HIS A 111 -13.70 -14.73 7.17
N TRP A 112 -14.72 -14.86 6.32
CA TRP A 112 -16.00 -15.44 6.70
C TRP A 112 -15.85 -16.91 7.12
N PHE A 113 -15.04 -17.69 6.40
CA PHE A 113 -14.76 -19.09 6.73
C PHE A 113 -13.87 -19.23 7.96
N ALA A 114 -12.90 -18.33 8.18
CA ALA A 114 -12.08 -18.32 9.38
C ALA A 114 -12.92 -18.18 10.67
N GLY A 115 -14.07 -17.52 10.60
CA GLY A 115 -15.02 -17.43 11.72
C GLY A 115 -15.83 -18.71 11.98
N GLN A 116 -15.94 -19.61 11.00
CA GLN A 116 -16.69 -20.87 11.11
C GLN A 116 -15.79 -22.08 11.38
N MET A 117 -14.49 -21.96 11.09
CA MET A 117 -13.51 -23.01 11.37
C MET A 117 -13.23 -23.11 12.88
N TYR A 118 -12.93 -24.33 13.34
CA TYR A 118 -12.72 -24.65 14.76
C TYR A 118 -11.71 -23.69 15.43
N PRO A 119 -11.92 -23.31 16.71
CA PRO A 119 -11.05 -22.39 17.44
C PRO A 119 -9.58 -22.82 17.47
N ASP A 120 -9.29 -24.13 17.42
CA ASP A 120 -7.92 -24.67 17.36
C ASP A 120 -7.12 -24.23 16.13
N ILE A 121 -7.78 -24.02 14.98
CA ILE A 121 -7.13 -23.54 13.73
C ILE A 121 -7.03 -22.01 13.73
N ARG A 122 -7.89 -21.34 14.50
CA ARG A 122 -7.95 -19.88 14.58
C ARG A 122 -6.83 -19.32 15.47
N ASP A 123 -6.49 -20.01 16.55
CA ASP A 123 -5.47 -19.61 17.51
C ASP A 123 -4.06 -20.13 17.15
N SER A 124 -3.94 -21.05 16.19
CA SER A 124 -2.65 -21.69 15.83
C SER A 124 -1.68 -20.79 15.07
N GLY A 125 -2.10 -19.61 14.59
CA GLY A 125 -1.28 -18.47 14.14
C GLY A 125 -0.19 -18.68 13.07
N ALA A 126 0.25 -19.90 12.75
CA ALA A 126 1.56 -20.11 12.14
C ALA A 126 1.81 -21.46 11.47
N ARG A 127 0.87 -22.42 11.42
CA ARG A 127 1.16 -23.75 10.83
C ARG A 127 0.18 -24.13 9.72
N LEU A 128 0.13 -23.27 8.69
CA LEU A 128 -0.70 -23.46 7.49
C LEU A 128 -0.53 -24.85 6.86
N VAL A 129 0.69 -25.37 6.90
CA VAL A 129 1.02 -26.69 6.34
C VAL A 129 0.60 -27.80 7.29
N ASP A 130 0.89 -27.71 8.59
CA ASP A 130 0.55 -28.79 9.52
C ASP A 130 -0.97 -28.91 9.72
N ASP A 131 -1.70 -27.79 9.79
CA ASP A 131 -3.17 -27.78 9.96
C ASP A 131 -3.90 -28.31 8.69
N TYR A 132 -3.37 -28.03 7.49
CA TYR A 132 -3.91 -28.57 6.23
C TYR A 132 -3.63 -30.06 6.06
N PHE A 133 -2.48 -30.55 6.55
CA PHE A 133 -2.11 -31.97 6.45
C PHE A 133 -2.74 -32.84 7.54
N THR A 134 -3.14 -32.27 8.69
CA THR A 134 -3.76 -32.99 9.81
C THR A 134 -5.28 -32.89 9.90
N GLY A 135 -5.90 -31.86 9.30
CA GLY A 135 -7.35 -31.68 9.26
C GLY A 135 -8.09 -32.53 8.20
N PRO A 136 -9.43 -32.68 8.32
CA PRO A 136 -10.24 -33.36 7.32
C PRO A 136 -10.14 -32.67 5.96
N ARG A 137 -9.63 -33.39 4.95
CA ARG A 137 -9.43 -32.92 3.58
C ARG A 137 -10.76 -32.74 2.87
N THR A 138 -11.40 -31.61 3.13
CA THR A 138 -12.60 -31.17 2.42
C THR A 138 -12.20 -30.23 1.29
N LEU A 139 -12.97 -30.19 0.20
CA LEU A 139 -12.76 -29.22 -0.89
C LEU A 139 -12.67 -27.77 -0.35
N LEU A 140 -13.37 -27.52 0.75
CA LEU A 140 -13.41 -26.26 1.48
C LEU A 140 -12.04 -25.87 2.08
N SER A 141 -11.25 -26.82 2.59
CA SER A 141 -9.90 -26.51 3.10
C SER A 141 -8.99 -26.08 1.95
N GLY A 142 -9.14 -26.70 0.77
CA GLY A 142 -8.40 -26.33 -0.44
C GLY A 142 -8.68 -24.89 -0.87
N PHE A 143 -9.95 -24.47 -0.87
CA PHE A 143 -10.32 -23.08 -1.13
C PHE A 143 -9.78 -22.12 -0.06
N TYR A 144 -9.84 -22.50 1.23
CA TYR A 144 -9.24 -21.69 2.31
C TYR A 144 -7.72 -21.52 2.15
N TYR A 145 -7.02 -22.58 1.75
CA TYR A 145 -5.58 -22.55 1.50
C TYR A 145 -5.23 -21.67 0.30
N LEU A 146 -5.97 -21.82 -0.82
CA LEU A 146 -5.79 -21.00 -2.01
C LEU A 146 -6.09 -19.52 -1.74
N GLY A 147 -7.16 -19.22 -0.99
CA GLY A 147 -7.52 -17.85 -0.68
C GLY A 147 -6.56 -17.14 0.28
N ARG A 148 -5.66 -17.87 0.95
CA ARG A 148 -4.56 -17.25 1.69
C ARG A 148 -3.40 -16.79 0.80
N PHE A 149 -3.41 -17.13 -0.48
CA PHE A 149 -2.41 -16.67 -1.46
C PHE A 149 -2.88 -15.38 -2.14
N ASP A 150 -2.97 -14.29 -1.37
CA ASP A 150 -3.41 -12.96 -1.80
C ASP A 150 -2.71 -12.47 -3.10
N HIS A 151 -1.47 -12.90 -3.30
CA HIS A 151 -0.62 -12.55 -4.42
C HIS A 151 -1.14 -13.05 -5.77
N LEU A 152 -1.92 -14.14 -5.81
CA LEU A 152 -2.34 -14.77 -7.06
C LEU A 152 -3.29 -13.88 -7.86
N LEU A 153 -4.12 -13.09 -7.17
CA LEU A 153 -5.07 -12.16 -7.79
C LEU A 153 -4.60 -10.70 -7.69
N CYS A 154 -3.93 -10.31 -6.60
CA CYS A 154 -3.49 -8.92 -6.39
C CYS A 154 -2.36 -8.50 -7.36
N VAL A 155 -1.39 -9.38 -7.61
CA VAL A 155 -0.26 -9.08 -8.52
C VAL A 155 -0.72 -8.81 -9.96
N PRO A 156 -1.53 -9.68 -10.60
CA PRO A 156 -2.04 -9.39 -11.94
C PRO A 156 -2.94 -8.14 -11.94
N ALA A 157 -3.73 -7.90 -10.89
CA ALA A 157 -4.55 -6.69 -10.77
C ALA A 157 -3.69 -5.41 -10.86
N LEU A 158 -2.61 -5.34 -10.08
CA LEU A 158 -1.66 -4.21 -10.07
C LEU A 158 -0.90 -4.08 -11.39
N TRP A 159 -0.53 -5.19 -12.01
CA TRP A 159 0.14 -5.19 -13.31
C TRP A 159 -0.73 -4.53 -14.39
N PHE A 160 -2.00 -4.96 -14.51
CA PHE A 160 -2.93 -4.36 -15.46
C PHE A 160 -3.25 -2.90 -15.11
N PHE A 161 -3.35 -2.57 -13.81
CA PHE A 161 -3.59 -1.21 -13.34
C PHE A 161 -2.48 -0.25 -13.78
N THR A 162 -1.24 -0.62 -13.49
CA THR A 162 -0.07 0.22 -13.78
C THR A 162 0.17 0.37 -15.28
N THR A 163 -0.11 -0.68 -16.07
CA THR A 163 -0.08 -0.62 -17.53
C THR A 163 -1.12 0.36 -18.06
N ALA A 164 -2.37 0.28 -17.59
CA ALA A 164 -3.42 1.20 -18.00
C ALA A 164 -3.08 2.66 -17.67
N LEU A 165 -2.55 2.93 -16.48
CA LEU A 165 -2.13 4.28 -16.06
C LEU A 165 -1.00 4.84 -16.92
N ARG A 166 0.00 4.02 -17.27
CA ARG A 166 1.11 4.43 -18.14
C ARG A 166 0.59 4.87 -19.51
N ASP A 167 -0.27 4.07 -20.12
CA ASP A 167 -0.84 4.40 -21.42
C ASP A 167 -1.68 5.69 -21.36
N PHE A 168 -2.45 5.90 -20.29
CA PHE A 168 -3.21 7.14 -20.11
C PHE A 168 -2.28 8.35 -19.98
N CYS A 169 -1.19 8.24 -19.24
CA CYS A 169 -0.19 9.30 -19.12
C CYS A 169 0.45 9.64 -20.48
N GLU A 170 0.81 8.62 -21.26
CA GLU A 170 1.37 8.80 -22.61
C GLU A 170 0.36 9.45 -23.55
N ALA A 171 -0.89 8.96 -23.57
CA ALA A 171 -1.96 9.53 -24.39
C ALA A 171 -2.23 11.01 -24.07
N ILE A 172 -2.16 11.40 -22.79
CA ILE A 172 -2.30 12.80 -22.36
C ILE A 172 -1.08 13.62 -22.82
N ALA A 173 0.13 13.08 -22.69
CA ALA A 173 1.36 13.76 -23.12
C ALA A 173 1.35 14.05 -24.63
N THR A 174 0.95 13.09 -25.46
CA THR A 174 0.81 13.27 -26.91
C THR A 174 -0.24 14.33 -27.26
N ARG A 175 -1.40 14.32 -26.59
CA ARG A 175 -2.44 15.34 -26.82
C ARG A 175 -1.98 16.77 -26.49
N ARG A 176 -1.21 16.93 -25.41
CA ARG A 176 -0.64 18.24 -25.01
C ARG A 176 0.39 18.78 -26.01
N GLN A 177 1.19 17.90 -26.60
CA GLN A 177 2.16 18.29 -27.64
C GLN A 177 1.46 18.63 -28.97
N GLY A 178 0.43 17.88 -29.36
CA GLY A 178 -0.37 18.17 -30.55
C GLY A 178 -1.08 19.52 -30.49
N SER A 179 -1.58 19.94 -29.32
CA SER A 179 -2.25 21.24 -29.15
C SER A 179 -1.30 22.44 -29.16
N SER A 180 -0.01 22.24 -28.86
CA SER A 180 1.00 23.31 -28.84
C SER A 180 1.68 23.55 -30.19
N GLY A 181 1.60 22.58 -31.12
CA GLY A 181 2.16 22.69 -32.47
C GLY A 181 1.21 23.28 -33.53
N GLN A 182 -0.05 23.56 -33.20
CA GLN A 182 -1.09 23.97 -34.18
C GLN A 182 -1.44 25.47 -34.11
N GLY A 183 -0.66 26.27 -33.37
CA GLY A 183 -0.85 27.71 -33.20
C GLY A 183 0.27 28.59 -33.80
N GLY A 184 1.00 28.09 -34.80
CA GLY A 184 2.08 28.81 -35.49
C GLY A 184 1.71 29.20 -36.91
#